data_AF-A0A7S4SPP5-F1
#
_entry.id   AF-A0A7S4SPP5-F1
#
_cell.length_a   1.000
_cell.length_b   1.000
_cell.length_c   1.000
_cell.angle_alpha   90.00
_cell.angle_beta   90.00
_cell.angle_gamma   90.00
#
_symmetry.space_group_name_H-M   'P 1'
#
loop_
_entity.id
_entity.type
_entity.pdbx_description
1 polymer ?
#
loop_
_entity_poly.entity_id
_entity_poly.type
_entity_poly.pdbx_seq_one_letter_code
_entity_poly.pdbx_strand_id
1 'polypeptide(L)'
;MAKGSDREAAGFAKELKWFLWNEVWYATNSCRAWSYSGERHSKMLQRAAEDKRRSKEHEAAVDKKQACSGRTMKHLKVLAQAAGNEVSRAVLTNGRLTGEFATAPGLQEENAQMRGEIGERAWEDLVLTLRALAEHATASLVGDKLVSKHKEDFDKFSERLRSIYLHAFDASTGNGDSTLLAVEVEKLDQRETRIWTETGRLFRPKRTPEGVGRGRVSIVTPTVERRQSFHKILFNCFQAQDWPDKELIVVETYQNSPSAFLTEMAKKEPHRLTHVTYQRAAGDDWSIGLKRNIGASLATGEFIASFDDDDLYAPTYLTTMVECMKKGNALGVTLSSWHVFDTASNAVGYANPRIEANMRWMDDDVTEENIRKWVYGYGFSYVYRRQAALDVPYDSIDLGEDYQFYSELLRRHGDQCIALLEDKFGIALHTQHRANTARDYALWKVPPENISDLDFSDFYPVFEWYQHLCLRSQRATGNDIFEFTFTRSAPRRFREVTVHLPDEIVKVSCTAGALGSDLLDALREQHGRRLPKGHRVFRLPPSTEGTTPEQERWLQKVVRWVSPIAPPLRQLMLQSSQNEETHRTLLARVRGALGPDDRVGIRTTDLWVSRSSEH
;
A
#
# COMPACT_ATOMS: atom_id res chain seq x y z
N MET A 1 12.13 26.51 39.04
CA MET A 1 12.23 25.72 37.79
C MET A 1 13.67 25.61 37.30
N ALA A 2 14.46 26.69 37.20
CA ALA A 2 15.84 26.66 36.70
C ALA A 2 16.85 25.72 37.40
N LYS A 3 16.70 25.44 38.71
CA LYS A 3 17.55 24.46 39.43
C LYS A 3 17.22 22.99 39.11
N GLY A 4 16.01 22.71 38.61
CA GLY A 4 15.59 21.37 38.22
C GLY A 4 16.13 20.98 36.85
N SER A 5 16.04 21.90 35.87
CA SER A 5 16.52 21.70 34.51
C SER A 5 18.04 21.51 34.42
N ASP A 6 18.83 22.25 35.22
CA ASP A 6 20.29 22.08 35.22
C ASP A 6 20.72 20.71 35.77
N ARG A 7 19.99 20.15 36.75
CA ARG A 7 20.24 18.79 37.27
C ARG A 7 19.92 17.71 36.23
N GLU A 8 18.84 17.89 35.48
CA GLU A 8 18.43 16.96 34.42
C GLU A 8 19.38 17.02 33.22
N ALA A 9 19.81 18.22 32.83
CA ALA A 9 20.79 18.49 31.79
C ALA A 9 22.16 17.90 32.15
N ALA A 10 22.61 18.02 33.40
CA ALA A 10 23.81 17.36 33.90
C ALA A 10 23.69 15.82 33.85
N GLY A 11 22.52 15.29 34.24
CA GLY A 11 22.23 13.86 34.11
C GLY A 11 22.24 13.40 32.65
N PHE A 12 21.75 14.21 31.71
CA PHE A 12 21.78 13.91 30.28
C PHE A 12 23.22 13.87 29.76
N ALA A 13 23.99 14.92 30.04
CA ALA A 13 25.38 15.02 29.62
C ALA A 13 26.21 13.83 30.12
N LYS A 14 25.95 13.37 31.35
CA LYS A 14 26.60 12.18 31.92
C LYS A 14 26.29 10.91 31.13
N GLU A 15 25.04 10.65 30.80
CA GLU A 15 24.68 9.44 30.02
C GLU A 15 25.21 9.53 28.59
N LEU A 16 25.09 10.69 27.95
CA LEU A 16 25.58 10.92 26.59
C LEU A 16 27.11 10.78 26.52
N LYS A 17 27.84 11.28 27.51
CA LYS A 17 29.28 11.10 27.65
C LYS A 17 29.68 9.63 27.60
N TRP A 18 29.01 8.78 28.38
CA TRP A 18 29.34 7.36 28.44
C TRP A 18 28.89 6.61 27.19
N PHE A 19 27.77 7.02 26.57
CA PHE A 19 27.38 6.51 25.26
C PHE A 19 28.48 6.76 24.22
N LEU A 20 28.94 8.01 24.08
CA LEU A 20 30.00 8.39 23.12
C LEU A 20 31.32 7.69 23.42
N TRP A 21 31.70 7.59 24.70
CA TRP A 21 32.88 6.84 25.14
C TRP A 21 32.87 5.41 24.60
N ASN A 22 31.77 4.69 24.84
CA ASN A 22 31.66 3.29 24.48
C ASN A 22 31.56 3.09 22.96
N GLU A 23 30.90 3.97 22.20
CA GLU A 23 30.87 3.84 20.73
C GLU A 23 32.23 4.13 20.08
N VAL A 24 33.00 5.10 20.59
CA VAL A 24 34.39 5.35 20.12
C VAL A 24 35.26 4.13 20.39
N TRP A 25 35.26 3.61 21.63
CA TRP A 25 36.08 2.45 22.00
C TRP A 25 35.63 1.16 21.31
N TYR A 26 34.33 0.97 21.10
CA TYR A 26 33.79 -0.11 20.28
C TYR A 26 34.40 -0.08 18.88
N ALA A 27 34.30 1.04 18.17
CA ALA A 27 34.83 1.18 16.82
C ALA A 27 36.37 1.01 16.79
N THR A 28 37.09 1.66 17.71
CA THR A 28 38.55 1.52 17.81
C THR A 28 38.98 0.08 18.05
N ASN A 29 38.35 -0.64 18.98
CA ASN A 29 38.69 -2.03 19.30
C ASN A 29 38.29 -2.98 18.17
N SER A 30 37.13 -2.77 17.54
CA SER A 30 36.68 -3.55 16.39
C SER A 30 37.61 -3.42 15.19
N CYS A 31 38.03 -2.20 14.82
CA CYS A 31 38.96 -2.00 13.71
C CYS A 31 40.34 -2.60 13.99
N ARG A 32 40.87 -2.38 15.20
CA ARG A 32 42.20 -2.88 15.57
C ARG A 32 42.25 -4.40 15.71
N ALA A 33 41.13 -5.07 16.06
CA ALA A 33 41.08 -6.52 16.17
C ALA A 33 41.55 -7.21 14.88
N TRP A 34 41.22 -6.65 13.71
CA TRP A 34 41.61 -7.20 12.40
C TRP A 34 43.08 -7.00 12.04
N SER A 35 43.80 -6.18 12.78
CA SER A 35 45.24 -5.97 12.61
C SER A 35 46.09 -6.92 13.49
N TYR A 36 45.46 -7.76 14.30
CA TYR A 36 46.13 -8.75 15.15
C TYR A 36 45.60 -10.16 14.87
N SER A 37 46.38 -11.18 15.25
CA SER A 37 45.99 -12.59 15.20
C SER A 37 46.07 -13.24 16.58
N GLY A 38 45.47 -14.42 16.73
CA GLY A 38 45.53 -15.23 17.95
C GLY A 38 44.85 -14.58 19.16
N GLU A 39 45.43 -14.77 20.35
CA GLU A 39 44.84 -14.34 21.64
C GLU A 39 44.55 -12.82 21.68
N ARG A 40 45.38 -12.01 21.02
CA ARG A 40 45.24 -10.55 20.99
C ARG A 40 44.01 -10.11 20.17
N HIS A 41 43.70 -10.80 19.07
CA HIS A 41 42.47 -10.60 18.30
C HIS A 41 41.24 -10.88 19.17
N SER A 42 41.20 -12.05 19.82
CA SER A 42 40.09 -12.46 20.68
C SER A 42 39.84 -11.50 21.84
N LYS A 43 40.90 -11.03 22.49
CA LYS A 43 40.80 -10.02 23.58
C LYS A 43 40.22 -8.69 23.10
N MET A 44 40.54 -8.24 21.89
CA MET A 44 39.99 -7.00 21.34
C MET A 44 38.52 -7.14 20.96
N LEU A 45 38.11 -8.27 20.38
CA LEU A 45 36.70 -8.53 20.11
C LEU A 45 35.87 -8.61 21.39
N GLN A 46 36.40 -9.21 22.47
CA GLN A 46 35.72 -9.22 23.77
C GLN A 46 35.52 -7.81 24.34
N ARG A 47 36.57 -6.96 24.28
CA ARG A 47 36.46 -5.56 24.71
C ARG A 47 35.43 -4.80 23.87
N ALA A 48 35.46 -4.95 22.55
CA ALA A 48 34.49 -4.32 21.66
C ALA A 48 33.05 -4.77 21.99
N ALA A 49 32.83 -6.06 22.25
CA ALA A 49 31.51 -6.57 22.64
C ALA A 49 31.04 -5.97 23.98
N GLU A 50 31.94 -5.79 24.95
CA GLU A 50 31.63 -5.15 26.22
C GLU A 50 31.30 -3.66 26.07
N ASP A 51 32.11 -2.92 25.30
CA ASP A 51 31.86 -1.53 24.94
C ASP A 51 30.50 -1.40 24.26
N LYS A 52 30.16 -2.31 23.33
CA LYS A 52 28.86 -2.30 22.64
C LYS A 52 27.68 -2.52 23.58
N ARG A 53 27.83 -3.40 24.58
CA ARG A 53 26.79 -3.64 25.59
C ARG A 53 26.56 -2.39 26.44
N ARG A 54 27.65 -1.79 26.97
CA ARG A 54 27.58 -0.58 27.79
C ARG A 54 27.02 0.61 27.01
N SER A 55 27.38 0.74 25.74
CA SER A 55 26.81 1.75 24.84
C SER A 55 25.28 1.66 24.80
N LYS A 56 24.71 0.47 24.58
CA LYS A 56 23.25 0.28 24.53
C LYS A 56 22.55 0.69 25.83
N GLU A 57 23.17 0.45 26.97
CA GLU A 57 22.64 0.84 28.29
C GLU A 57 22.54 2.36 28.43
N HIS A 58 23.60 3.07 28.03
CA HIS A 58 23.63 4.54 28.05
C HIS A 58 22.75 5.15 26.95
N GLU A 59 22.67 4.54 25.76
CA GLU A 59 21.75 4.95 24.68
C GLU A 59 20.30 4.96 25.19
N ALA A 60 19.86 3.88 25.83
CA ALA A 60 18.53 3.81 26.44
C ALA A 60 18.31 4.83 27.57
N ALA A 61 19.36 5.16 28.33
CA ALA A 61 19.29 6.17 29.40
C ALA A 61 19.20 7.60 28.85
N VAL A 62 19.88 7.89 27.73
CA VAL A 62 19.78 9.14 26.97
C VAL A 62 18.38 9.27 26.35
N ASP A 63 17.87 8.21 25.72
CA ASP A 63 16.55 8.21 25.08
C ASP A 63 15.41 8.49 26.07
N LYS A 64 15.49 7.97 27.30
CA LYS A 64 14.53 8.24 28.37
C LYS A 64 14.41 9.73 28.72
N LYS A 65 15.45 10.52 28.44
CA LYS A 65 15.49 11.97 28.72
C LYS A 65 14.90 12.80 27.58
N GLN A 66 14.57 12.19 26.45
CA GLN A 66 13.82 12.78 25.32
C GLN A 66 14.41 14.09 24.77
N ALA A 67 15.73 14.28 24.86
CA ALA A 67 16.39 15.50 24.40
C ALA A 67 16.99 15.40 22.98
N CYS A 68 16.98 14.21 22.37
CA CYS A 68 17.42 13.98 20.99
C CYS A 68 16.35 13.18 20.23
N SER A 69 16.17 13.44 18.93
CA SER A 69 15.40 12.53 18.08
C SER A 69 16.12 11.20 17.88
N GLY A 70 15.39 10.14 17.53
CA GLY A 70 16.01 8.85 17.19
C GLY A 70 16.97 8.95 15.99
N ARG A 71 16.71 9.90 15.08
CA ARG A 71 17.60 10.21 13.95
C ARG A 71 18.91 10.86 14.43
N THR A 72 18.83 11.80 15.37
CA THR A 72 20.00 12.41 16.02
C THR A 72 20.82 11.40 16.80
N MET A 73 20.17 10.47 17.53
CA MET A 73 20.88 9.40 18.23
C MET A 73 21.62 8.46 17.28
N LYS A 74 21.00 8.09 16.15
CA LYS A 74 21.65 7.31 15.11
C LYS A 74 22.86 8.06 14.52
N HIS A 75 22.74 9.36 14.29
CA HIS A 75 23.84 10.17 13.76
C HIS A 75 24.99 10.34 14.77
N LEU A 76 24.68 10.59 16.05
CA LEU A 76 25.64 10.62 17.15
C LEU A 76 26.48 9.34 17.20
N LYS A 77 25.84 8.19 17.00
CA LYS A 77 26.48 6.89 16.92
C LYS A 77 27.46 6.79 15.74
N VAL A 78 27.04 7.21 14.55
CA VAL A 78 27.88 7.23 13.34
C VAL A 78 29.09 8.14 13.53
N LEU A 79 28.89 9.34 14.07
CA LEU A 79 29.97 10.29 14.36
C LEU A 79 30.97 9.75 15.39
N ALA A 80 30.49 9.13 16.47
CA ALA A 80 31.34 8.49 17.47
C ALA A 80 32.15 7.33 16.87
N GLN A 81 31.51 6.49 16.05
CA GLN A 81 32.21 5.40 15.36
C GLN A 81 33.23 5.92 14.35
N ALA A 82 32.93 7.00 13.63
CA ALA A 82 33.87 7.64 12.71
C ALA A 82 35.11 8.17 13.47
N ALA A 83 34.92 8.80 14.63
CA ALA A 83 36.03 9.20 15.49
C ALA A 83 36.86 7.98 15.96
N GLY A 84 36.21 6.89 16.37
CA GLY A 84 36.90 5.65 16.76
C GLY A 84 37.66 4.97 15.63
N ASN A 85 37.15 5.02 14.40
CA ASN A 85 37.84 4.56 13.19
C ASN A 85 39.08 5.41 12.91
N GLU A 86 38.99 6.72 13.11
CA GLU A 86 40.12 7.64 12.96
C GLU A 86 41.22 7.39 13.99
N VAL A 87 40.86 7.11 15.25
CA VAL A 87 41.80 6.65 16.30
C VAL A 87 42.52 5.39 15.85
N SER A 88 41.78 4.38 15.38
CA SER A 88 42.37 3.13 14.89
C SER A 88 43.35 3.39 13.75
N ARG A 89 42.97 4.22 12.77
CA ARG A 89 43.84 4.61 11.65
C ARG A 89 45.12 5.26 12.17
N ALA A 90 45.02 6.28 13.02
CA ALA A 90 46.17 7.01 13.55
C ALA A 90 47.14 6.09 14.30
N VAL A 91 46.62 5.19 15.15
CA VAL A 91 47.43 4.23 15.92
C VAL A 91 48.10 3.19 15.01
N LEU A 92 47.39 2.66 14.01
CA LEU A 92 47.92 1.60 13.14
C LEU A 92 48.95 2.12 12.13
N THR A 93 48.83 3.37 11.69
CA THR A 93 49.73 3.97 10.70
C THR A 93 50.82 4.86 11.31
N ASN A 94 50.92 4.94 12.65
CA ASN A 94 51.71 5.98 13.35
C ASN A 94 51.43 7.40 12.83
N GLY A 95 50.18 7.66 12.43
CA GLY A 95 49.74 8.94 11.89
C GLY A 95 49.21 9.88 12.97
N ARG A 96 48.86 11.11 12.58
CA ARG A 96 48.14 12.05 13.44
C ARG A 96 46.63 11.94 13.21
N LEU A 97 45.87 12.30 14.24
CA LEU A 97 44.45 12.61 14.10
C LEU A 97 44.32 13.86 13.20
N THR A 98 43.47 13.78 12.19
CA THR A 98 43.14 14.90 11.29
C THR A 98 41.93 15.67 11.81
N GLY A 99 41.08 15.02 12.62
CA GLY A 99 39.85 15.60 13.15
C GLY A 99 38.76 15.79 12.10
N GLU A 100 38.91 15.13 10.95
CA GLU A 100 38.02 15.19 9.78
C GLU A 100 36.85 14.22 9.89
N PHE A 101 36.76 13.39 10.94
CA PHE A 101 35.61 12.51 11.17
C PHE A 101 34.26 13.25 11.14
N ALA A 102 34.24 14.53 11.54
CA ALA A 102 33.04 15.38 11.53
C ALA A 102 32.78 16.06 10.18
N THR A 103 33.70 15.99 9.21
CA THR A 103 33.59 16.58 7.87
C THR A 103 33.78 15.56 6.76
N ALA A 104 33.70 14.26 7.10
CA ALA A 104 33.90 13.18 6.16
C ALA A 104 32.89 13.28 4.99
N PRO A 105 33.32 13.04 3.74
CA PRO A 105 32.41 12.97 2.60
C PRO A 105 31.31 11.93 2.86
N GLY A 106 30.05 12.34 2.73
CA GLY A 106 28.88 11.50 3.00
C GLY A 106 28.16 11.80 4.32
N LEU A 107 28.70 12.68 5.19
CA LEU A 107 28.01 13.12 6.41
C LEU A 107 27.46 14.56 6.33
N GLN A 108 27.62 15.25 5.20
CA GLN A 108 27.30 16.68 5.10
C GLN A 108 25.81 16.98 5.35
N GLU A 109 24.93 16.14 4.83
CA GLU A 109 23.49 16.32 4.95
C GLU A 109 23.01 16.01 6.38
N GLU A 110 23.48 14.90 6.99
CA GLU A 110 23.14 14.59 8.38
C GLU A 110 23.75 15.59 9.37
N ASN A 111 24.94 16.13 9.09
CA ASN A 111 25.54 17.19 9.90
C ASN A 111 24.74 18.49 9.83
N ALA A 112 24.32 18.90 8.63
CA ALA A 112 23.48 20.09 8.45
C ALA A 112 22.14 19.94 9.20
N GLN A 113 21.56 18.75 9.14
CA GLN A 113 20.33 18.44 9.86
C GLN A 113 20.54 18.47 11.38
N MET A 114 21.61 17.86 11.88
CA MET A 114 21.89 17.82 13.32
C MET A 114 22.15 19.23 13.86
N ARG A 115 22.88 20.07 13.13
CA ARG A 115 23.03 21.50 13.45
C ARG A 115 21.69 22.24 13.54
N GLY A 116 20.73 21.87 12.69
CA GLY A 116 19.37 22.39 12.75
C GLY A 116 18.57 21.90 13.97
N GLU A 117 18.80 20.67 14.43
CA GLU A 117 18.04 20.06 15.54
C GLU A 117 18.58 20.42 16.92
N ILE A 118 19.90 20.39 17.12
CA ILE A 118 20.53 20.65 18.43
C ILE A 118 21.13 22.06 18.54
N GLY A 119 21.13 22.81 17.44
CA GLY A 119 21.72 24.14 17.35
C GLY A 119 23.24 24.11 17.12
N GLU A 120 23.73 25.15 16.43
CA GLU A 120 25.13 25.27 16.00
C GLU A 120 26.12 25.19 17.18
N ARG A 121 25.80 25.82 18.31
CA ARG A 121 26.66 25.81 19.51
C ARG A 121 26.78 24.42 20.14
N ALA A 122 25.67 23.68 20.22
CA ALA A 122 25.69 22.33 20.80
C ALA A 122 26.39 21.33 19.86
N TRP A 123 26.27 21.55 18.55
CA TRP A 123 27.05 20.84 17.54
C TRP A 123 28.55 21.05 17.72
N GLU A 124 29.01 22.29 17.90
CA GLU A 124 30.43 22.58 18.16
C GLU A 124 30.94 21.89 19.43
N ASP A 125 30.17 21.95 20.52
CA ASP A 125 30.50 21.29 21.79
C ASP A 125 30.61 19.76 21.64
N LEU A 126 29.73 19.15 20.84
CA LEU A 126 29.78 17.72 20.54
C LEU A 126 31.05 17.35 19.76
N VAL A 127 31.35 18.08 18.68
CA VAL A 127 32.53 17.80 17.84
C VAL A 127 33.82 17.95 18.65
N LEU A 128 33.90 18.99 19.49
CA LEU A 128 35.02 19.18 20.42
C LEU A 128 35.14 18.02 21.42
N THR A 129 34.02 17.54 21.96
CA THR A 129 34.01 16.41 22.89
C THR A 129 34.52 15.13 22.22
N LEU A 130 34.06 14.82 21.01
CA LEU A 130 34.52 13.65 20.25
C LEU A 130 35.99 13.75 19.86
N ARG A 131 36.47 14.95 19.53
CA ARG A 131 37.90 15.18 19.25
C ARG A 131 38.76 14.92 20.48
N ALA A 132 38.40 15.47 21.64
CA ALA A 132 39.13 15.24 22.88
C ALA A 132 39.11 13.75 23.31
N LEU A 133 37.98 13.07 23.10
CA LEU A 133 37.87 11.63 23.32
C LEU A 133 38.79 10.83 22.39
N ALA A 134 38.84 11.18 21.11
CA ALA A 134 39.73 10.55 20.14
C ALA A 134 41.22 10.77 20.51
N GLU A 135 41.60 11.98 20.91
CA GLU A 135 42.95 12.28 21.39
C GLU A 135 43.32 11.45 22.62
N HIS A 136 42.40 11.35 23.60
CA HIS A 136 42.59 10.52 24.78
C HIS A 136 42.76 9.04 24.39
N ALA A 137 41.90 8.51 23.53
CA ALA A 137 41.98 7.12 23.09
C ALA A 137 43.29 6.83 22.34
N THR A 138 43.71 7.70 21.42
CA THR A 138 45.00 7.58 20.73
C THR A 138 46.15 7.61 21.71
N ALA A 139 46.21 8.63 22.58
CA ALA A 139 47.25 8.77 23.61
C ALA A 139 47.34 7.51 24.49
N SER A 140 46.18 6.95 24.90
CA SER A 140 46.10 5.77 25.75
C SER A 140 46.65 4.52 25.05
N LEU A 141 46.53 4.45 23.73
CA LEU A 141 46.97 3.30 22.94
C LEU A 141 48.44 3.36 22.55
N VAL A 142 49.00 4.57 22.38
CA VAL A 142 50.41 4.77 22.04
C VAL A 142 51.30 4.97 23.27
N GLY A 143 50.71 5.07 24.46
CA GLY A 143 51.45 5.27 25.72
C GLY A 143 52.00 6.69 25.89
N ASP A 144 51.25 7.70 25.43
CA ASP A 144 51.64 9.10 25.54
C ASP A 144 51.62 9.58 27.01
N LYS A 145 52.56 10.44 27.39
CA LYS A 145 52.58 11.07 28.73
C LYS A 145 51.41 12.05 28.94
N LEU A 146 50.78 12.52 27.86
CA LEU A 146 49.66 13.45 27.90
C LEU A 146 48.29 12.78 28.06
N VAL A 147 48.21 11.45 28.23
CA VAL A 147 46.94 10.70 28.40
C VAL A 147 46.02 11.32 29.46
N SER A 148 46.59 11.65 30.63
CA SER A 148 45.83 12.25 31.73
C SER A 148 45.26 13.61 31.35
N LYS A 149 46.05 14.44 30.65
CA LYS A 149 45.61 15.75 30.16
C LYS A 149 44.46 15.62 29.16
N HIS A 150 44.56 14.73 28.18
CA HIS A 150 43.48 14.51 27.22
C HIS A 150 42.21 13.94 27.87
N LYS A 151 42.36 13.14 28.94
CA LYS A 151 41.21 12.67 29.72
C LYS A 151 40.51 13.82 30.45
N GLU A 152 41.29 14.72 31.06
CA GLU A 152 40.77 15.93 31.71
C GLU A 152 40.05 16.85 30.71
N ASP A 153 40.64 17.04 29.52
CA ASP A 153 40.02 17.82 28.44
C ASP A 153 38.70 17.19 27.99
N PHE A 154 38.66 15.87 27.76
CA PHE A 154 37.43 15.15 27.44
C PHE A 154 36.36 15.32 28.54
N ASP A 155 36.74 15.15 29.81
CA ASP A 155 35.81 15.30 30.93
C ASP A 155 35.24 16.73 30.98
N LYS A 156 36.08 17.74 30.79
CA LYS A 156 35.69 19.15 30.74
C LYS A 156 34.75 19.46 29.57
N PHE A 157 35.01 18.93 28.38
CA PHE A 157 34.15 19.14 27.21
C PHE A 157 32.83 18.37 27.33
N SER A 158 32.84 17.18 27.93
CA SER A 158 31.64 16.37 28.11
C SER A 158 30.55 17.05 28.95
N GLU A 159 30.93 17.92 29.90
CA GLU A 159 29.99 18.74 30.66
C GLU A 159 29.22 19.74 29.78
N ARG A 160 29.78 20.13 28.63
CA ARG A 160 29.14 21.05 27.69
C ARG A 160 28.02 20.39 26.89
N LEU A 161 27.98 19.06 26.82
CA LEU A 161 26.90 18.31 26.16
C LEU A 161 25.51 18.59 26.76
N ARG A 162 25.45 19.18 27.96
CA ARG A 162 24.20 19.70 28.53
C ARG A 162 23.56 20.77 27.64
N SER A 163 24.31 21.44 26.75
CA SER A 163 23.78 22.41 25.80
C SER A 163 22.79 21.79 24.81
N ILE A 164 22.92 20.50 24.48
CA ILE A 164 21.95 19.76 23.67
C ILE A 164 20.61 19.65 24.42
N TYR A 165 20.66 19.27 25.69
CA TYR A 165 19.47 19.18 26.55
C TYR A 165 18.86 20.56 26.78
N LEU A 166 19.67 21.58 27.06
CA LEU A 166 19.21 22.94 27.26
C LEU A 166 18.65 23.55 25.97
N HIS A 167 19.17 23.21 24.80
CA HIS A 167 18.59 23.63 23.52
C HIS A 167 17.21 23.02 23.31
N ALA A 168 17.04 21.72 23.61
CA ALA A 168 15.73 21.07 23.61
C ALA A 168 14.78 21.66 24.68
N PHE A 169 15.32 22.07 25.83
CA PHE A 169 14.58 22.71 26.92
C PHE A 169 14.18 24.16 26.62
N ASP A 170 15.06 24.94 25.99
CA ASP A 170 14.81 26.33 25.60
C ASP A 170 13.88 26.39 24.38
N ALA A 171 14.04 25.47 23.42
CA ALA A 171 13.06 25.26 22.35
C ALA A 171 11.67 24.97 22.92
N SER A 172 11.58 24.19 24.00
CA SER A 172 10.30 23.89 24.67
C SER A 172 9.78 24.97 25.62
N THR A 173 10.58 25.98 25.99
CA THR A 173 10.20 27.02 26.97
C THR A 173 10.15 28.47 26.44
N GLY A 174 10.58 28.79 25.20
CA GLY A 174 10.29 30.13 24.63
C GLY A 174 10.79 30.43 23.20
N ASN A 175 9.81 30.73 22.33
CA ASN A 175 9.87 31.48 21.06
C ASN A 175 10.15 30.78 19.70
N GLY A 176 9.97 29.46 19.59
CA GLY A 176 9.84 28.81 18.28
C GLY A 176 9.37 27.36 18.33
N ASP A 177 8.08 27.14 18.07
CA ASP A 177 7.51 25.92 17.46
C ASP A 177 7.63 24.54 18.18
N SER A 178 7.88 24.47 19.49
CA SER A 178 7.79 23.21 20.27
C SER A 178 6.55 23.11 21.15
N THR A 179 5.93 24.23 21.53
CA THR A 179 4.65 24.22 22.28
C THR A 179 3.51 23.68 21.41
N LEU A 180 3.58 23.84 20.08
CA LEU A 180 2.65 23.21 19.14
C LEU A 180 2.76 21.69 19.17
N LEU A 181 3.97 21.11 19.17
CA LEU A 181 4.16 19.66 19.13
C LEU A 181 3.72 18.90 20.39
N ALA A 182 3.98 19.43 21.60
CA ALA A 182 3.52 18.79 22.83
C ALA A 182 2.01 18.95 23.03
N VAL A 183 1.46 20.13 22.71
CA VAL A 183 0.02 20.41 22.71
C VAL A 183 -0.70 19.64 21.58
N GLU A 184 -0.02 19.31 20.49
CA GLU A 184 -0.56 18.50 19.38
C GLU A 184 -0.49 17.00 19.67
N VAL A 185 0.55 16.49 20.32
CA VAL A 185 0.61 15.08 20.76
C VAL A 185 -0.44 14.78 21.83
N GLU A 186 -0.68 15.71 22.76
CA GLU A 186 -1.83 15.63 23.69
C GLU A 186 -3.20 15.72 22.98
N LYS A 187 -3.25 16.18 21.72
CA LYS A 187 -4.45 16.23 20.88
C LYS A 187 -4.58 15.06 19.91
N LEU A 188 -3.57 14.19 19.81
CA LEU A 188 -3.67 13.00 18.95
C LEU A 188 -4.65 12.02 19.60
N ASP A 189 -5.57 11.50 18.78
CA ASP A 189 -6.40 10.40 19.24
C ASP A 189 -5.57 9.10 19.40
N GLN A 190 -6.18 8.05 19.95
CA GLN A 190 -5.50 6.76 20.16
C GLN A 190 -4.96 6.16 18.86
N ARG A 191 -5.67 6.34 17.74
CA ARG A 191 -5.25 5.86 16.41
C ARG A 191 -4.02 6.63 15.95
N GLU A 192 -4.04 7.94 16.02
CA GLU A 192 -2.94 8.80 15.59
C GLU A 192 -1.68 8.54 16.44
N THR A 193 -1.86 8.36 17.75
CA THR A 193 -0.78 7.97 18.66
C THR A 193 -0.16 6.62 18.27
N ARG A 194 -1.00 5.65 17.87
CA ARG A 194 -0.54 4.34 17.38
C ARG A 194 0.31 4.48 16.12
N ILE A 195 -0.19 5.16 15.08
CA ILE A 195 0.56 5.34 13.82
C ILE A 195 1.86 6.11 14.07
N TRP A 196 1.82 7.16 14.88
CA TRP A 196 3.02 7.92 15.30
C TRP A 196 4.08 7.02 15.95
N THR A 197 3.64 6.11 16.83
CA THR A 197 4.55 5.21 17.55
C THR A 197 5.10 4.11 16.65
N GLU A 198 4.25 3.45 15.87
CA GLU A 198 4.62 2.34 14.98
C GLU A 198 5.53 2.77 13.83
N THR A 199 5.43 4.03 13.40
CA THR A 199 6.36 4.62 12.42
C THR A 199 7.70 5.03 13.02
N GLY A 200 7.94 4.76 14.30
CA GLY A 200 9.15 5.23 14.99
C GLY A 200 9.22 6.75 15.05
N ARG A 201 8.06 7.42 15.13
CA ARG A 201 7.91 8.89 15.17
C ARG A 201 8.36 9.60 13.90
N LEU A 202 8.31 8.90 12.76
CA LEU A 202 8.66 9.47 11.46
C LEU A 202 7.46 10.10 10.76
N PHE A 203 6.29 9.46 10.81
CA PHE A 203 5.07 9.99 10.19
C PHE A 203 4.21 10.69 11.23
N ARG A 204 3.99 12.00 11.07
CA ARG A 204 3.01 12.75 11.88
C ARG A 204 1.63 12.65 11.24
N PRO A 205 0.65 11.97 11.88
CA PRO A 205 -0.72 12.00 11.40
C PRO A 205 -1.22 13.45 11.46
N LYS A 206 -1.78 13.94 10.36
CA LYS A 206 -2.54 15.18 10.41
C LYS A 206 -3.85 14.90 11.15
N ARG A 207 -4.34 15.87 11.92
CA ARG A 207 -5.73 15.84 12.39
C ARG A 207 -6.60 15.55 11.18
N THR A 208 -7.36 14.47 11.24
CA THR A 208 -8.31 14.10 10.19
C THR A 208 -9.09 15.35 9.77
N PRO A 209 -8.98 15.82 8.51
CA PRO A 209 -9.62 17.06 8.10
C PRO A 209 -11.11 17.03 8.42
N GLU A 210 -11.61 18.04 9.16
CA GLU A 210 -13.04 18.24 9.32
C GLU A 210 -13.64 18.62 7.96
N GLY A 211 -14.68 17.90 7.53
CA GLY A 211 -15.25 18.08 6.20
C GLY A 211 -14.61 17.15 5.18
N VAL A 212 -15.00 15.87 5.27
CA VAL A 212 -14.85 14.88 4.20
C VAL A 212 -15.37 15.48 2.89
N GLY A 213 -14.58 15.37 1.81
CA GLY A 213 -15.10 15.66 0.47
C GLY A 213 -16.26 14.71 0.19
N ARG A 214 -17.51 15.19 0.32
CA ARG A 214 -18.71 14.36 0.16
C ARG A 214 -18.69 13.75 -1.25
N GLY A 215 -18.65 12.43 -1.34
CA GLY A 215 -18.52 11.70 -2.59
C GLY A 215 -17.11 11.57 -3.16
N ARG A 216 -16.07 12.19 -2.58
CA ARG A 216 -14.69 12.05 -3.05
C ARG A 216 -14.14 10.67 -2.74
N VAL A 217 -13.31 10.12 -3.64
CA VAL A 217 -12.61 8.84 -3.44
C VAL A 217 -11.10 9.09 -3.29
N SER A 218 -10.50 8.61 -2.20
CA SER A 218 -9.05 8.56 -2.01
C SER A 218 -8.53 7.17 -2.36
N ILE A 219 -7.75 7.05 -3.42
CA ILE A 219 -7.05 5.82 -3.76
C ILE A 219 -5.78 5.73 -2.91
N VAL A 220 -5.60 4.66 -2.14
CA VAL A 220 -4.45 4.45 -1.25
C VAL A 220 -3.64 3.27 -1.76
N THR A 221 -2.34 3.51 -2.00
CA THR A 221 -1.41 2.50 -2.50
C THR A 221 -0.14 2.44 -1.64
N PRO A 222 0.06 1.35 -0.88
CA PRO A 222 1.35 1.06 -0.26
C PRO A 222 2.33 0.54 -1.33
N THR A 223 3.58 1.01 -1.32
CA THR A 223 4.60 0.50 -2.24
C THR A 223 6.00 0.53 -1.64
N VAL A 224 6.98 0.02 -2.38
CA VAL A 224 8.39 -0.07 -2.03
C VAL A 224 9.28 0.22 -3.23
N GLU A 225 10.53 0.62 -2.99
CA GLU A 225 11.51 0.95 -4.05
C GLU A 225 11.62 -0.11 -5.16
N ARG A 226 11.65 -1.41 -4.81
CA ARG A 226 11.75 -2.50 -5.81
C ARG A 226 10.53 -2.62 -6.74
N ARG A 227 9.42 -1.95 -6.44
CA ARG A 227 8.16 -1.95 -7.21
C ARG A 227 7.99 -0.67 -8.05
N GLN A 228 8.97 0.23 -8.06
CA GLN A 228 8.91 1.50 -8.80
C GLN A 228 8.63 1.35 -10.30
N SER A 229 8.94 0.19 -10.89
CA SER A 229 8.59 -0.12 -12.29
C SER A 229 7.08 -0.08 -12.56
N PHE A 230 6.24 -0.30 -11.55
CA PHE A 230 4.79 -0.31 -11.66
C PHE A 230 4.14 1.06 -11.42
N HIS A 231 4.88 2.05 -10.93
CA HIS A 231 4.26 3.33 -10.54
C HIS A 231 3.60 4.09 -11.70
N LYS A 232 4.11 3.92 -12.93
CA LYS A 232 3.48 4.45 -14.14
C LYS A 232 2.12 3.80 -14.42
N ILE A 233 1.98 2.49 -14.20
CA ILE A 233 0.70 1.80 -14.41
C ILE A 233 -0.32 2.19 -13.35
N LEU A 234 0.10 2.29 -12.10
CA LEU A 234 -0.73 2.79 -11.00
C LEU A 234 -1.28 4.18 -11.32
N PHE A 235 -0.40 5.11 -11.72
CA PHE A 235 -0.81 6.47 -12.06
C PHE A 235 -1.75 6.52 -13.28
N ASN A 236 -1.53 5.66 -14.27
CA ASN A 236 -2.45 5.54 -15.41
C ASN A 236 -3.82 4.99 -15.00
N CYS A 237 -3.86 3.97 -14.14
CA CYS A 237 -5.12 3.45 -13.59
C CYS A 237 -5.87 4.54 -12.85
N PHE A 238 -5.18 5.33 -12.03
CA PHE A 238 -5.75 6.49 -11.34
C PHE A 238 -6.32 7.54 -12.29
N GLN A 239 -5.57 7.95 -13.33
CA GLN A 239 -6.04 8.97 -14.26
C GLN A 239 -7.23 8.51 -15.09
N ALA A 240 -7.25 7.23 -15.46
CA ALA A 240 -8.30 6.66 -16.30
C ALA A 240 -9.64 6.47 -15.58
N GLN A 241 -9.67 6.45 -14.24
CA GLN A 241 -10.93 6.30 -13.50
C GLN A 241 -11.95 7.37 -13.94
N ASP A 242 -13.17 6.97 -14.24
CA ASP A 242 -14.26 7.86 -14.63
C ASP A 242 -14.87 8.63 -13.45
N TRP A 243 -14.54 8.23 -12.22
CA TRP A 243 -14.97 8.94 -11.02
C TRP A 243 -14.42 10.38 -11.00
N PRO A 244 -15.28 11.42 -10.92
CA PRO A 244 -14.86 12.79 -11.17
C PRO A 244 -13.97 13.36 -10.07
N ASP A 245 -14.34 13.18 -8.79
CA ASP A 245 -13.58 13.70 -7.65
C ASP A 245 -12.78 12.59 -6.96
N LYS A 246 -11.50 12.51 -7.34
CA LYS A 246 -10.57 11.49 -6.87
C LYS A 246 -9.17 12.04 -6.61
N GLU A 247 -8.50 11.45 -5.62
CA GLU A 247 -7.08 11.66 -5.32
C GLU A 247 -6.35 10.32 -5.19
N LEU A 248 -5.04 10.34 -5.38
CA LEU A 248 -4.13 9.22 -5.22
C LEU A 248 -3.14 9.53 -4.09
N ILE A 249 -3.01 8.59 -3.15
CA ILE A 249 -2.12 8.67 -2.00
C ILE A 249 -1.20 7.46 -2.07
N VAL A 250 0.07 7.71 -2.37
CA VAL A 250 1.09 6.67 -2.44
C VAL A 250 2.00 6.78 -1.22
N VAL A 251 2.06 5.71 -0.44
CA VAL A 251 2.97 5.58 0.71
C VAL A 251 4.11 4.66 0.30
N GLU A 252 5.25 5.26 -0.05
CA GLU A 252 6.44 4.54 -0.52
C GLU A 252 7.50 4.49 0.57
N THR A 253 8.05 3.30 0.81
CA THR A 253 9.31 3.17 1.53
C THR A 253 10.45 2.76 0.60
N TYR A 254 11.64 3.26 0.85
CA TYR A 254 12.80 3.04 -0.03
C TYR A 254 14.09 2.89 0.77
N GLN A 255 15.11 2.27 0.17
CA GLN A 255 16.46 2.15 0.74
C GLN A 255 17.40 3.17 0.14
N ASN A 256 17.43 3.33 -1.19
CA ASN A 256 18.35 4.24 -1.87
C ASN A 256 17.65 5.52 -2.31
N SER A 257 16.61 5.40 -3.14
CA SER A 257 15.89 6.56 -3.67
C SER A 257 14.40 6.31 -3.81
N PRO A 258 13.54 7.32 -3.54
CA PRO A 258 12.12 7.24 -3.81
C PRO A 258 11.85 7.29 -5.33
N SER A 259 10.61 6.99 -5.72
CA SER A 259 10.21 7.02 -7.12
C SER A 259 10.34 8.41 -7.71
N ALA A 260 11.29 8.58 -8.64
CA ALA A 260 11.46 9.83 -9.38
C ALA A 260 10.18 10.21 -10.14
N PHE A 261 9.51 9.23 -10.75
CA PHE A 261 8.27 9.44 -11.49
C PHE A 261 7.13 9.97 -10.61
N LEU A 262 6.82 9.30 -9.48
CA LEU A 262 5.75 9.77 -8.60
C LEU A 262 6.10 11.11 -7.95
N THR A 263 7.38 11.33 -7.62
CA THR A 263 7.85 12.61 -7.07
C THR A 263 7.62 13.75 -8.06
N GLU A 264 7.90 13.53 -9.34
CA GLU A 264 7.64 14.49 -10.42
C GLU A 264 6.14 14.72 -10.61
N MET A 265 5.34 13.64 -10.64
CA MET A 265 3.90 13.75 -10.82
C MET A 265 3.20 14.44 -9.65
N ALA A 266 3.64 14.20 -8.41
CA ALA A 266 3.10 14.89 -7.22
C ALA A 266 3.37 16.40 -7.27
N LYS A 267 4.49 16.85 -7.87
CA LYS A 267 4.77 18.27 -8.11
C LYS A 267 3.87 18.87 -9.19
N LYS A 268 3.54 18.09 -10.23
CA LYS A 268 2.67 18.50 -11.34
C LYS A 268 1.18 18.53 -10.93
N GLU A 269 0.75 17.60 -10.07
CA GLU A 269 -0.65 17.47 -9.63
C GLU A 269 -0.79 17.47 -8.09
N PRO A 270 -0.33 18.50 -7.39
CA PRO A 270 -0.26 18.52 -5.91
C PRO A 270 -1.64 18.48 -5.22
N HIS A 271 -2.72 18.78 -5.94
CA HIS A 271 -4.10 18.74 -5.43
C HIS A 271 -4.75 17.36 -5.54
N ARG A 272 -4.15 16.44 -6.29
CA ARG A 272 -4.71 15.13 -6.62
C ARG A 272 -3.77 13.96 -6.37
N LEU A 273 -2.46 14.20 -6.25
CA LEU A 273 -1.48 13.17 -5.93
C LEU A 273 -0.66 13.57 -4.70
N THR A 274 -0.78 12.77 -3.65
CA THR A 274 0.07 12.83 -2.46
C THR A 274 1.05 11.66 -2.50
N HIS A 275 2.33 11.94 -2.69
CA HIS A 275 3.40 10.95 -2.62
C HIS A 275 4.20 11.16 -1.34
N VAL A 276 4.10 10.22 -0.40
CA VAL A 276 4.81 10.28 0.88
C VAL A 276 5.86 9.19 0.91
N THR A 277 7.10 9.60 1.18
CA THR A 277 8.27 8.73 1.03
C THR A 277 9.05 8.63 2.32
N TYR A 278 9.44 7.42 2.72
CA TYR A 278 10.28 7.20 3.91
C TYR A 278 11.44 6.27 3.62
N GLN A 279 12.65 6.72 3.92
CA GLN A 279 13.82 5.87 3.83
C GLN A 279 13.84 4.85 4.98
N ARG A 280 14.01 3.56 4.66
CA ARG A 280 14.02 2.43 5.59
C ARG A 280 15.27 1.59 5.39
N ALA A 281 15.75 0.97 6.47
CA ALA A 281 16.87 0.05 6.37
C ALA A 281 16.41 -1.29 5.78
N ALA A 282 17.33 -2.00 5.12
CA ALA A 282 17.07 -3.34 4.63
C ALA A 282 16.63 -4.26 5.79
N GLY A 283 15.51 -4.95 5.63
CA GLY A 283 14.95 -5.86 6.64
C GLY A 283 14.15 -5.18 7.76
N ASP A 284 13.99 -3.85 7.74
CA ASP A 284 13.20 -3.08 8.71
C ASP A 284 12.23 -2.13 7.97
N ASP A 285 11.46 -2.69 7.04
CA ASP A 285 10.44 -1.94 6.32
C ASP A 285 9.15 -1.82 7.15
N TRP A 286 8.34 -0.81 6.86
CA TRP A 286 7.00 -0.73 7.41
C TRP A 286 6.08 -1.74 6.74
N SER A 287 5.19 -2.31 7.54
CA SER A 287 4.24 -3.28 7.04
C SER A 287 3.19 -2.66 6.11
N ILE A 288 2.60 -3.50 5.25
CA ILE A 288 1.51 -3.10 4.35
C ILE A 288 0.36 -2.47 5.14
N GLY A 289 -0.06 -3.08 6.25
CA GLY A 289 -1.13 -2.56 7.09
C GLY A 289 -0.81 -1.18 7.69
N LEU A 290 0.43 -0.96 8.14
CA LEU A 290 0.87 0.36 8.62
C LEU A 290 0.84 1.41 7.50
N LYS A 291 1.31 1.06 6.29
CA LYS A 291 1.26 1.95 5.12
C LYS A 291 -0.18 2.29 4.72
N ARG A 292 -1.11 1.33 4.79
CA ARG A 292 -2.55 1.57 4.57
C ARG A 292 -3.14 2.52 5.62
N ASN A 293 -2.79 2.35 6.90
CA ASN A 293 -3.20 3.26 7.97
C ASN A 293 -2.70 4.70 7.76
N ILE A 294 -1.44 4.85 7.34
CA ILE A 294 -0.88 6.16 6.95
C ILE A 294 -1.70 6.75 5.81
N GLY A 295 -1.95 5.99 4.75
CA GLY A 295 -2.76 6.44 3.62
C GLY A 295 -4.18 6.85 4.02
N ALA A 296 -4.86 6.06 4.86
CA ALA A 296 -6.19 6.38 5.38
C ALA A 296 -6.21 7.66 6.23
N SER A 297 -5.15 7.91 7.01
CA SER A 297 -5.03 9.15 7.79
C SER A 297 -4.86 10.39 6.91
N LEU A 298 -4.19 10.25 5.75
CA LEU A 298 -3.98 11.34 4.78
C LEU A 298 -5.17 11.54 3.84
N ALA A 299 -6.00 10.52 3.66
CA ALA A 299 -7.19 10.55 2.82
C ALA A 299 -8.13 11.69 3.22
N THR A 300 -8.66 12.41 2.23
CA THR A 300 -9.66 13.47 2.39
C THR A 300 -11.02 13.08 1.84
N GLY A 301 -11.11 11.94 1.15
CA GLY A 301 -12.32 11.40 0.55
C GLY A 301 -13.29 10.76 1.53
N GLU A 302 -14.56 10.69 1.13
CA GLU A 302 -15.59 9.91 1.84
C GLU A 302 -15.32 8.42 1.74
N PHE A 303 -14.75 8.01 0.61
CA PHE A 303 -14.42 6.63 0.31
C PHE A 303 -12.91 6.47 0.17
N ILE A 304 -12.41 5.31 0.59
CA ILE A 304 -11.07 4.83 0.29
C ILE A 304 -11.20 3.65 -0.66
N ALA A 305 -10.37 3.65 -1.70
CA ALA A 305 -10.14 2.48 -2.54
C ALA A 305 -8.67 2.03 -2.38
N SER A 306 -8.46 0.75 -2.12
CA SER A 306 -7.12 0.18 -2.03
C SER A 306 -6.69 -0.28 -3.42
N PHE A 307 -5.60 0.27 -3.96
CA PHE A 307 -5.02 -0.18 -5.22
C PHE A 307 -3.64 -0.78 -4.92
N ASP A 308 -3.43 -2.02 -5.34
CA ASP A 308 -2.09 -2.58 -5.45
C ASP A 308 -1.38 -1.98 -6.68
N ASP A 309 -0.08 -1.70 -6.58
CA ASP A 309 0.63 -0.98 -7.63
C ASP A 309 0.82 -1.80 -8.92
N ASP A 310 0.73 -3.13 -8.83
CA ASP A 310 0.97 -4.09 -9.91
C ASP A 310 -0.31 -4.66 -10.51
N ASP A 311 -1.49 -4.19 -10.13
CA ASP A 311 -2.78 -4.60 -10.69
C ASP A 311 -3.32 -3.58 -11.71
N LEU A 312 -4.26 -4.02 -12.57
CA LEU A 312 -5.01 -3.11 -13.46
C LEU A 312 -6.42 -2.87 -12.93
N TYR A 313 -6.82 -1.60 -12.88
CA TYR A 313 -8.16 -1.17 -12.46
C TYR A 313 -8.81 -0.40 -13.60
N ALA A 314 -9.83 -0.98 -14.23
CA ALA A 314 -10.52 -0.42 -15.38
C ALA A 314 -11.06 1.00 -15.10
N PRO A 315 -11.27 1.85 -16.13
CA PRO A 315 -11.85 3.18 -15.97
C PRO A 315 -13.13 3.22 -15.12
N THR A 316 -13.96 2.20 -15.22
CA THR A 316 -15.27 2.07 -14.54
C THR A 316 -15.18 1.49 -13.13
N TYR A 317 -13.98 1.13 -12.64
CA TYR A 317 -13.80 0.39 -11.39
C TYR A 317 -14.37 1.17 -10.19
N LEU A 318 -13.93 2.41 -9.96
CA LEU A 318 -14.38 3.21 -8.82
C LEU A 318 -15.89 3.45 -8.84
N THR A 319 -16.45 3.82 -10.01
CA THR A 319 -17.89 4.04 -10.16
C THR A 319 -18.67 2.78 -9.81
N THR A 320 -18.27 1.63 -10.36
CA THR A 320 -18.94 0.34 -10.11
C THR A 320 -18.91 -0.04 -8.62
N MET A 321 -17.74 0.07 -7.98
CA MET A 321 -17.58 -0.31 -6.57
C MET A 321 -18.34 0.62 -5.64
N VAL A 322 -18.21 1.94 -5.82
CA VAL A 322 -18.88 2.94 -4.95
C VAL A 322 -20.40 2.88 -5.12
N GLU A 323 -20.92 2.69 -6.33
CA GLU A 323 -22.35 2.53 -6.55
C GLU A 323 -22.91 1.25 -5.94
N CYS A 324 -22.18 0.13 -6.02
CA CYS A 324 -22.55 -1.11 -5.36
C CYS A 324 -22.70 -0.91 -3.84
N MET A 325 -21.71 -0.27 -3.22
CA MET A 325 -21.72 0.05 -1.80
C MET A 325 -22.88 0.99 -1.43
N LYS A 326 -23.14 2.03 -2.23
CA LYS A 326 -24.26 2.98 -2.01
C LYS A 326 -25.61 2.31 -2.12
N LYS A 327 -25.84 1.48 -3.15
CA LYS A 327 -27.10 0.75 -3.36
C LYS A 327 -27.42 -0.20 -2.19
N GLY A 328 -26.40 -0.85 -1.64
CA GLY A 328 -26.53 -1.72 -0.48
C GLY A 328 -26.51 -1.01 0.88
N ASN A 329 -26.31 0.31 0.92
CA ASN A 329 -25.99 1.07 2.14
C ASN A 329 -24.87 0.41 2.98
N ALA A 330 -23.89 -0.17 2.30
CA ALA A 330 -22.80 -0.91 2.93
C ALA A 330 -21.71 0.05 3.46
N LEU A 331 -20.96 -0.43 4.44
CA LEU A 331 -19.77 0.24 4.99
C LEU A 331 -18.56 0.03 4.06
N GLY A 332 -18.49 -1.12 3.39
CA GLY A 332 -17.47 -1.46 2.41
C GLY A 332 -17.99 -2.41 1.34
N VAL A 333 -17.17 -2.63 0.31
CA VAL A 333 -17.37 -3.59 -0.76
C VAL A 333 -16.03 -4.21 -1.13
N THR A 334 -16.06 -5.47 -1.57
CA THR A 334 -14.91 -6.18 -2.15
C THR A 334 -15.38 -7.09 -3.27
N LEU A 335 -14.47 -7.45 -4.18
CA LEU A 335 -14.79 -8.41 -5.22
C LEU A 335 -14.90 -9.82 -4.61
N SER A 336 -15.89 -10.59 -5.05
CA SER A 336 -16.05 -12.02 -4.70
C SER A 336 -15.52 -12.97 -5.79
N SER A 337 -15.15 -12.41 -6.93
CA SER A 337 -14.54 -13.08 -8.08
C SER A 337 -13.93 -12.02 -8.99
N TRP A 338 -12.85 -12.34 -9.69
CA TRP A 338 -12.10 -11.41 -10.54
C TRP A 338 -11.34 -12.13 -11.65
N HIS A 339 -10.77 -11.34 -12.56
CA HIS A 339 -9.83 -11.83 -13.55
C HIS A 339 -8.41 -11.80 -13.00
N VAL A 340 -7.63 -12.82 -13.32
CA VAL A 340 -6.23 -12.96 -12.89
C VAL A 340 -5.34 -13.06 -14.11
N PHE A 341 -4.22 -12.33 -14.11
CA PHE A 341 -3.14 -12.52 -15.07
C PHE A 341 -2.01 -13.32 -14.43
N ASP A 342 -1.83 -14.56 -14.87
CA ASP A 342 -0.73 -15.41 -14.43
C ASP A 342 0.52 -15.12 -15.27
N THR A 343 1.50 -14.50 -14.63
CA THR A 343 2.79 -14.15 -15.24
C THR A 343 3.63 -15.37 -15.61
N ALA A 344 3.41 -16.53 -14.98
CA ALA A 344 4.17 -17.74 -15.27
C ALA A 344 3.69 -18.42 -16.56
N SER A 345 2.38 -18.47 -16.79
CA SER A 345 1.79 -19.08 -17.99
C SER A 345 1.43 -18.08 -19.09
N ASN A 346 1.58 -16.78 -18.82
CA ASN A 346 1.14 -15.67 -19.69
C ASN A 346 -0.33 -15.85 -20.12
N ALA A 347 -1.19 -16.18 -19.15
CA ALA A 347 -2.60 -16.46 -19.38
C ALA A 347 -3.49 -15.59 -18.50
N VAL A 348 -4.64 -15.20 -19.03
CA VAL A 348 -5.71 -14.61 -18.24
C VAL A 348 -6.69 -15.70 -17.83
N GLY A 349 -7.05 -15.72 -16.55
CA GLY A 349 -8.03 -16.63 -15.97
C GLY A 349 -9.10 -15.90 -15.20
N TYR A 350 -10.09 -16.66 -14.73
CA TYR A 350 -11.14 -16.16 -13.85
C TYR A 350 -11.10 -16.90 -12.51
N ALA A 351 -10.99 -16.17 -11.42
CA ALA A 351 -10.83 -16.68 -10.06
C ALA A 351 -12.12 -16.50 -9.25
N ASN A 352 -12.36 -17.41 -8.32
CA ASN A 352 -13.41 -17.27 -7.31
C ASN A 352 -12.94 -17.93 -6.01
N PRO A 353 -12.53 -17.14 -5.01
CA PRO A 353 -11.95 -17.66 -3.79
C PRO A 353 -12.87 -18.61 -3.00
N ARG A 354 -14.19 -18.41 -3.06
CA ARG A 354 -15.15 -19.30 -2.38
C ARG A 354 -15.15 -20.70 -2.99
N ILE A 355 -15.17 -20.79 -4.32
CA ILE A 355 -15.11 -22.07 -5.03
C ILE A 355 -13.73 -22.69 -4.87
N GLU A 356 -12.67 -21.89 -4.98
CA GLU A 356 -11.29 -22.36 -4.81
C GLU A 356 -11.04 -22.92 -3.41
N ALA A 357 -11.56 -22.26 -2.36
CA ALA A 357 -11.48 -22.78 -1.00
C ALA A 357 -12.06 -24.20 -0.93
N ASN A 358 -13.25 -24.42 -1.49
CA ASN A 358 -13.86 -25.76 -1.51
C ASN A 358 -13.05 -26.79 -2.33
N MET A 359 -12.36 -26.37 -3.40
CA MET A 359 -11.55 -27.27 -4.23
C MET A 359 -10.18 -27.62 -3.63
N ARG A 360 -9.58 -26.74 -2.82
CA ARG A 360 -8.23 -26.97 -2.25
C ARG A 360 -8.22 -27.99 -1.12
N TRP A 361 -9.33 -28.14 -0.41
CA TRP A 361 -9.45 -28.95 0.79
C TRP A 361 -10.30 -30.20 0.56
N MET A 362 -10.18 -30.83 -0.62
CA MET A 362 -10.98 -32.03 -0.97
C MET A 362 -10.85 -33.19 0.04
N ASP A 363 -9.86 -33.15 0.95
CA ASP A 363 -9.60 -34.15 1.98
C ASP A 363 -9.73 -33.66 3.45
N ASP A 364 -10.00 -32.36 3.72
CA ASP A 364 -10.12 -31.80 5.08
C ASP A 364 -11.49 -31.13 5.30
N ASP A 365 -12.01 -31.16 6.53
CA ASP A 365 -13.25 -30.44 6.90
C ASP A 365 -13.07 -28.92 6.72
N VAL A 366 -13.54 -28.38 5.59
CA VAL A 366 -13.56 -26.94 5.33
C VAL A 366 -14.55 -26.26 6.25
N THR A 367 -14.05 -25.49 7.21
CA THR A 367 -14.91 -24.65 8.03
C THR A 367 -15.36 -23.40 7.25
N GLU A 368 -16.53 -22.86 7.59
CA GLU A 368 -16.99 -21.57 7.03
C GLU A 368 -15.99 -20.44 7.26
N GLU A 369 -15.21 -20.50 8.36
CA GLU A 369 -14.16 -19.53 8.66
C GLU A 369 -13.00 -19.62 7.65
N ASN A 370 -12.63 -20.85 7.22
CA ASN A 370 -11.64 -21.02 6.16
C ASN A 370 -12.11 -20.34 4.87
N ILE A 371 -13.39 -20.48 4.50
CA ILE A 371 -13.96 -19.86 3.31
C ILE A 371 -13.98 -18.34 3.44
N ARG A 372 -14.41 -17.81 4.61
CA ARG A 372 -14.45 -16.36 4.88
C ARG A 372 -13.07 -15.73 4.72
N LYS A 373 -12.01 -16.40 5.17
CA LYS A 373 -10.63 -15.95 4.98
C LYS A 373 -10.27 -15.71 3.52
N TRP A 374 -10.67 -16.60 2.63
CA TRP A 374 -10.41 -16.45 1.19
C TRP A 374 -11.37 -15.47 0.51
N VAL A 375 -12.62 -15.37 0.96
CA VAL A 375 -13.57 -14.41 0.37
C VAL A 375 -13.21 -12.97 0.72
N TYR A 376 -12.73 -12.73 1.94
CA TYR A 376 -12.41 -11.39 2.40
C TYR A 376 -10.92 -11.07 2.34
N GLY A 377 -9.98 -12.02 2.40
CA GLY A 377 -8.54 -11.73 2.50
C GLY A 377 -7.82 -11.30 1.19
N TYR A 378 -8.45 -10.44 0.39
CA TYR A 378 -7.89 -9.88 -0.84
C TYR A 378 -8.05 -8.36 -0.90
N GLY A 379 -7.19 -7.67 -0.16
CA GLY A 379 -7.24 -6.22 0.07
C GLY A 379 -7.08 -5.36 -1.18
N PHE A 380 -6.58 -5.90 -2.30
CA PHE A 380 -6.43 -5.18 -3.57
C PHE A 380 -7.78 -4.67 -4.12
N SER A 381 -8.90 -5.28 -3.71
CA SER A 381 -10.21 -4.92 -4.24
C SER A 381 -11.11 -4.17 -3.24
N TYR A 382 -10.55 -3.72 -2.12
CA TYR A 382 -11.31 -3.09 -1.06
C TYR A 382 -11.68 -1.65 -1.41
N VAL A 383 -12.98 -1.35 -1.37
CA VAL A 383 -13.51 0.03 -1.38
C VAL A 383 -14.43 0.20 -0.18
N TYR A 384 -14.18 1.19 0.66
CA TYR A 384 -14.93 1.37 1.91
C TYR A 384 -15.06 2.83 2.31
N ARG A 385 -16.01 3.13 3.20
CA ARG A 385 -16.11 4.45 3.83
C ARG A 385 -14.87 4.71 4.64
N ARG A 386 -14.22 5.85 4.44
CA ARG A 386 -12.98 6.22 5.14
C ARG A 386 -13.08 6.04 6.66
N GLN A 387 -14.23 6.37 7.24
CA GLN A 387 -14.51 6.21 8.68
C GLN A 387 -14.25 4.78 9.19
N ALA A 388 -14.47 3.75 8.36
CA ALA A 388 -14.22 2.36 8.74
C ALA A 388 -12.76 2.11 9.14
N ALA A 389 -11.80 2.62 8.37
CA ALA A 389 -10.36 2.50 8.69
C ALA A 389 -9.92 3.43 9.82
N LEU A 390 -10.68 4.48 10.12
CA LEU A 390 -10.42 5.35 11.26
C LEU A 390 -10.90 4.73 12.58
N ASP A 391 -12.03 4.03 12.55
CA ASP A 391 -12.62 3.35 13.71
C ASP A 391 -11.96 1.98 13.98
N VAL A 392 -11.52 1.32 12.92
CA VAL A 392 -10.84 0.03 12.93
C VAL A 392 -9.59 0.11 12.03
N PRO A 393 -8.45 0.56 12.57
CA PRO A 393 -7.21 0.59 11.79
C PRO A 393 -6.72 -0.83 11.47
N TYR A 394 -6.03 -1.00 10.34
CA TYR A 394 -5.38 -2.26 9.98
C TYR A 394 -4.36 -2.68 11.05
N ASP A 395 -4.15 -3.98 11.18
CA ASP A 395 -3.02 -4.51 11.94
C ASP A 395 -1.71 -4.22 11.20
N SER A 396 -0.64 -3.94 11.95
CA SER A 396 0.66 -3.55 11.38
C SER A 396 1.48 -4.77 10.99
N ILE A 397 0.89 -5.61 10.13
CA ILE A 397 1.45 -6.85 9.56
C ILE A 397 1.39 -6.81 8.02
N ASP A 398 2.16 -7.70 7.37
CA ASP A 398 2.24 -7.79 5.90
C ASP A 398 1.32 -8.85 5.28
N LEU A 399 0.82 -9.79 6.07
CA LEU A 399 -0.03 -10.87 5.58
C LEU A 399 -1.26 -11.03 6.45
N GLY A 400 -2.42 -10.84 5.81
CA GLY A 400 -3.74 -11.00 6.44
C GLY A 400 -4.21 -9.76 7.19
N GLU A 401 -3.52 -8.63 7.07
CA GLU A 401 -3.94 -7.33 7.58
C GLU A 401 -5.31 -6.91 7.01
N ASP A 402 -5.56 -7.24 5.75
CA ASP A 402 -6.83 -7.03 5.06
C ASP A 402 -7.95 -7.89 5.66
N TYR A 403 -7.71 -9.19 5.81
CA TYR A 403 -8.66 -10.11 6.40
C TYR A 403 -9.03 -9.69 7.82
N GLN A 404 -8.05 -9.33 8.65
CA GLN A 404 -8.31 -8.86 10.01
C GLN A 404 -9.16 -7.59 10.02
N PHE A 405 -8.87 -6.64 9.14
CA PHE A 405 -9.63 -5.41 9.02
C PHE A 405 -11.11 -5.67 8.69
N TYR A 406 -11.42 -6.42 7.62
CA TYR A 406 -12.81 -6.72 7.28
C TYR A 406 -13.48 -7.66 8.28
N SER A 407 -12.75 -8.61 8.88
CA SER A 407 -13.30 -9.48 9.92
C SER A 407 -13.77 -8.68 11.13
N GLU A 408 -13.00 -7.68 11.57
CA GLU A 408 -13.38 -6.83 12.68
C GLU A 408 -14.57 -5.92 12.34
N LEU A 409 -14.66 -5.40 11.11
CA LEU A 409 -15.84 -4.67 10.65
C LEU A 409 -17.10 -5.54 10.63
N LEU A 410 -17.01 -6.74 10.06
CA LEU A 410 -18.10 -7.73 10.04
C LEU A 410 -18.54 -8.09 11.46
N ARG A 411 -17.58 -8.27 12.38
CA ARG A 411 -17.86 -8.55 13.80
C ARG A 411 -18.59 -7.39 14.49
N ARG A 412 -18.27 -6.14 14.17
CA ARG A 412 -18.87 -4.94 14.78
C ARG A 412 -20.23 -4.55 14.19
N HIS A 413 -20.41 -4.75 12.88
CA HIS A 413 -21.56 -4.20 12.14
C HIS A 413 -22.45 -5.26 11.48
N GLY A 414 -22.10 -6.55 11.61
CA GLY A 414 -22.82 -7.68 11.02
C GLY A 414 -22.43 -7.95 9.57
N ASP A 415 -22.77 -9.15 9.07
CA ASP A 415 -22.29 -9.63 7.76
C ASP A 415 -22.77 -8.80 6.55
N GLN A 416 -23.83 -8.02 6.70
CA GLN A 416 -24.38 -7.17 5.64
C GLN A 416 -23.63 -5.84 5.48
N CYS A 417 -22.67 -5.51 6.37
CA CYS A 417 -21.95 -4.25 6.30
C CYS A 417 -20.90 -4.22 5.17
N ILE A 418 -20.48 -5.38 4.66
CA ILE A 418 -19.56 -5.50 3.52
C ILE A 418 -20.30 -6.16 2.36
N ALA A 419 -20.43 -5.44 1.25
CA ALA A 419 -20.98 -5.98 0.01
C ALA A 419 -19.94 -6.85 -0.72
N LEU A 420 -20.42 -7.92 -1.36
CA LEU A 420 -19.63 -8.78 -2.23
C LEU A 420 -20.07 -8.57 -3.69
N LEU A 421 -19.12 -8.25 -4.56
CA LEU A 421 -19.40 -7.99 -5.98
C LEU A 421 -18.69 -9.00 -6.89
N GLU A 422 -19.44 -9.67 -7.76
CA GLU A 422 -18.85 -10.48 -8.83
C GLU A 422 -18.33 -9.58 -9.96
N ASP A 423 -17.03 -9.62 -10.27
CA ASP A 423 -16.48 -8.97 -11.46
C ASP A 423 -16.80 -9.73 -12.75
N LYS A 424 -17.96 -9.44 -13.33
CA LYS A 424 -18.44 -10.08 -14.57
C LYS A 424 -17.81 -9.51 -15.84
N PHE A 425 -17.23 -8.32 -15.74
CA PHE A 425 -16.85 -7.50 -16.89
C PHE A 425 -15.35 -7.28 -16.98
N GLY A 426 -14.55 -7.73 -16.01
CA GLY A 426 -13.13 -7.47 -15.97
C GLY A 426 -12.80 -6.05 -15.53
N ILE A 427 -13.51 -5.52 -14.54
CA ILE A 427 -13.22 -4.18 -13.99
C ILE A 427 -11.89 -4.14 -13.22
N ALA A 428 -11.35 -5.30 -12.86
CA ALA A 428 -10.02 -5.44 -12.28
C ALA A 428 -9.29 -6.66 -12.90
N LEU A 429 -7.96 -6.56 -12.98
CA LEU A 429 -7.09 -7.67 -13.33
C LEU A 429 -5.99 -7.79 -12.26
N HIS A 430 -6.08 -8.85 -11.46
CA HIS A 430 -5.10 -9.14 -10.42
C HIS A 430 -3.87 -9.83 -11.04
N THR A 431 -2.67 -9.33 -10.79
CA THR A 431 -1.43 -9.96 -11.27
C THR A 431 -0.95 -11.02 -10.31
N GLN A 432 -0.78 -12.23 -10.83
CA GLN A 432 -0.23 -13.35 -10.11
C GLN A 432 1.22 -13.62 -10.53
N HIS A 433 2.12 -13.46 -9.57
CA HIS A 433 3.55 -13.70 -9.70
C HIS A 433 4.13 -14.41 -8.48
N ARG A 434 5.40 -14.83 -8.56
CA ARG A 434 6.05 -15.65 -7.52
C ARG A 434 6.16 -14.96 -6.16
N ALA A 435 6.10 -13.63 -6.12
CA ALA A 435 6.20 -12.84 -4.91
C ALA A 435 4.85 -12.48 -4.29
N ASN A 436 3.70 -12.95 -4.82
CA ASN A 436 2.42 -12.75 -4.16
C ASN A 436 2.40 -13.53 -2.84
N THR A 437 1.79 -12.92 -1.82
CA THR A 437 1.60 -13.52 -0.50
C THR A 437 0.44 -14.53 -0.49
N ALA A 438 -0.55 -14.36 -1.38
CA ALA A 438 -1.62 -15.31 -1.68
C ALA A 438 -1.57 -15.74 -3.16
N ARG A 439 -2.00 -16.97 -3.47
CA ARG A 439 -2.11 -17.47 -4.85
C ARG A 439 -3.57 -17.68 -5.18
N ASP A 440 -4.02 -17.22 -6.34
CA ASP A 440 -5.30 -17.58 -6.94
C ASP A 440 -5.16 -18.82 -7.83
N TYR A 441 -6.25 -19.56 -8.02
CA TYR A 441 -6.35 -20.59 -9.04
C TYR A 441 -7.47 -20.23 -10.02
N ALA A 442 -7.08 -19.94 -11.26
CA ALA A 442 -8.05 -19.72 -12.32
C ALA A 442 -8.98 -20.94 -12.47
N LEU A 443 -10.27 -20.75 -12.22
CA LEU A 443 -11.31 -21.77 -12.43
C LEU A 443 -11.39 -22.17 -13.91
N TRP A 444 -11.19 -21.20 -14.80
CA TRP A 444 -11.01 -21.43 -16.22
C TRP A 444 -10.13 -20.34 -16.83
N LYS A 445 -9.51 -20.67 -17.95
CA LYS A 445 -8.77 -19.72 -18.78
C LYS A 445 -9.74 -18.89 -19.62
N VAL A 446 -9.49 -17.59 -19.74
CA VAL A 446 -10.18 -16.72 -20.69
C VAL A 446 -9.52 -16.88 -22.07
N PRO A 447 -10.28 -17.21 -23.13
CA PRO A 447 -9.73 -17.28 -24.48
C PRO A 447 -9.12 -15.93 -24.91
N PRO A 448 -7.96 -15.91 -25.59
CA PRO A 448 -7.29 -14.66 -26.00
C PRO A 448 -8.20 -13.67 -26.75
N GLU A 449 -9.05 -14.18 -27.64
CA GLU A 449 -10.03 -13.41 -28.40
C GLU A 449 -11.03 -12.67 -27.49
N ASN A 450 -11.34 -13.23 -26.32
CA ASN A 450 -12.29 -12.67 -25.36
C ASN A 450 -11.64 -11.70 -24.36
N ILE A 451 -10.31 -11.68 -24.24
CA ILE A 451 -9.62 -10.73 -23.35
C ILE A 451 -9.92 -9.30 -23.78
N SER A 452 -9.98 -9.06 -25.10
CA SER A 452 -10.29 -7.77 -25.67
C SER A 452 -11.69 -7.25 -25.34
N ASP A 453 -12.59 -8.08 -24.80
CA ASP A 453 -13.95 -7.69 -24.37
C ASP A 453 -14.04 -7.27 -22.90
N LEU A 454 -12.97 -7.45 -22.11
CA LEU A 454 -12.95 -7.14 -20.66
C LEU A 454 -12.63 -5.67 -20.40
N ASP A 455 -13.23 -5.05 -19.39
CA ASP A 455 -13.12 -3.61 -19.11
C ASP A 455 -11.66 -3.16 -18.87
N PHE A 456 -10.81 -3.97 -18.23
CA PHE A 456 -9.39 -3.66 -18.07
C PHE A 456 -8.63 -3.55 -19.41
N SER A 457 -9.17 -4.12 -20.49
CA SER A 457 -8.58 -3.99 -21.83
C SER A 457 -8.81 -2.59 -22.44
N ASP A 458 -9.58 -1.70 -21.81
CA ASP A 458 -9.62 -0.28 -22.19
C ASP A 458 -8.28 0.43 -22.00
N PHE A 459 -7.33 -0.21 -21.30
CA PHE A 459 -5.95 0.25 -21.25
C PHE A 459 -5.14 -0.12 -22.49
N TYR A 460 -5.63 -0.93 -23.43
CA TYR A 460 -4.83 -1.35 -24.60
C TYR A 460 -4.34 -0.14 -25.44
N PRO A 461 -3.03 -0.04 -25.77
CA PRO A 461 -2.00 -1.10 -25.73
C PRO A 461 -1.22 -1.22 -24.41
N VAL A 462 -1.56 -0.47 -23.36
CA VAL A 462 -0.90 -0.57 -22.04
C VAL A 462 -0.98 -1.99 -21.47
N PHE A 463 -1.99 -2.78 -21.83
CA PHE A 463 -2.04 -4.20 -21.46
C PHE A 463 -0.84 -5.01 -22.02
N GLU A 464 -0.45 -4.83 -23.29
CA GLU A 464 0.74 -5.51 -23.84
C GLU A 464 2.02 -5.04 -23.15
N TRP A 465 2.13 -3.73 -22.92
CA TRP A 465 3.25 -3.17 -22.17
C TRP A 465 3.30 -3.73 -20.75
N TYR A 466 2.15 -3.86 -20.09
CA TYR A 466 2.02 -4.40 -18.74
C TYR A 466 2.37 -5.88 -18.70
N GLN A 467 1.93 -6.68 -19.68
CA GLN A 467 2.38 -8.06 -19.84
C GLN A 467 3.91 -8.11 -19.97
N HIS A 468 4.51 -7.28 -20.82
CA HIS A 468 5.95 -7.20 -20.95
C HIS A 468 6.64 -6.76 -19.65
N LEU A 469 6.08 -5.79 -18.93
CA LEU A 469 6.58 -5.32 -17.63
C LEU A 469 6.58 -6.45 -16.61
N CYS A 470 5.45 -7.15 -16.43
CA CYS A 470 5.31 -8.24 -15.47
C CYS A 470 6.25 -9.41 -15.80
N LEU A 471 6.49 -9.69 -17.09
CA LEU A 471 7.44 -10.70 -17.53
C LEU A 471 8.91 -10.27 -17.33
N ARG A 472 9.22 -8.97 -17.47
CA ARG A 472 10.59 -8.41 -17.37
C ARG A 472 10.98 -7.95 -15.97
N SER A 473 10.05 -7.60 -15.10
CA SER A 473 10.31 -7.22 -13.70
C SER A 473 10.93 -8.37 -12.89
N GLN A 474 10.91 -9.58 -13.43
CA GLN A 474 11.68 -10.72 -12.93
C GLN A 474 13.18 -10.66 -13.26
N ARG A 475 13.67 -9.74 -14.11
CA ARG A 475 15.05 -9.74 -14.66
C ARG A 475 15.78 -8.40 -14.91
N ALA A 476 15.20 -7.20 -14.80
CA ALA A 476 15.91 -5.98 -15.25
C ALA A 476 15.84 -4.73 -14.35
N THR A 477 17.01 -4.11 -14.18
CA THR A 477 17.32 -2.76 -13.71
C THR A 477 17.57 -1.86 -14.93
N GLY A 478 16.73 -0.88 -15.25
CA GLY A 478 17.06 0.06 -16.33
C GLY A 478 15.91 0.88 -16.94
N ASN A 479 16.26 2.12 -17.32
CA ASN A 479 15.42 3.25 -17.75
C ASN A 479 14.84 3.18 -19.18
N ASP A 480 14.82 2.03 -19.85
CA ASP A 480 14.15 1.93 -21.16
C ASP A 480 12.64 1.76 -20.99
N ILE A 481 12.01 2.87 -20.61
CA ILE A 481 10.56 2.95 -20.44
C ILE A 481 10.06 3.98 -21.43
N PHE A 482 9.51 3.50 -22.55
CA PHE A 482 8.79 4.26 -23.58
C PHE A 482 8.11 5.51 -22.99
N GLU A 483 8.32 6.65 -23.64
CA GLU A 483 7.58 7.87 -23.37
C GLU A 483 6.12 7.65 -23.78
N PHE A 484 5.25 7.43 -22.79
CA PHE A 484 3.83 7.25 -23.02
C PHE A 484 3.13 8.58 -22.78
N THR A 485 2.63 9.18 -23.86
CA THR A 485 1.77 10.35 -23.82
C THR A 485 0.32 9.90 -24.02
N PHE A 486 -0.55 10.34 -23.12
CA PHE A 486 -1.98 10.06 -23.18
C PHE A 486 -2.59 10.68 -24.44
N THR A 487 -3.23 9.88 -25.29
CA THR A 487 -4.17 10.39 -26.32
C THR A 487 -5.38 9.47 -26.48
N ARG A 488 -6.48 9.86 -25.80
CA ARG A 488 -7.87 9.43 -25.99
C ARG A 488 -8.23 7.96 -25.74
N SER A 489 -9.50 7.79 -25.37
CA SER A 489 -10.25 6.54 -25.18
C SER A 489 -9.78 5.43 -26.12
N ALA A 490 -9.49 4.25 -25.57
CA ALA A 490 -9.41 3.03 -26.37
C ALA A 490 -10.56 3.04 -27.41
N PRO A 491 -10.30 2.63 -28.67
CA PRO A 491 -11.33 2.66 -29.70
C PRO A 491 -12.60 2.02 -29.16
N ARG A 492 -13.76 2.68 -29.32
CA ARG A 492 -15.06 2.14 -28.87
C ARG A 492 -15.12 0.68 -29.33
N ARG A 493 -15.10 -0.23 -28.36
CA ARG A 493 -15.08 -1.67 -28.62
C ARG A 493 -16.49 -2.07 -28.97
N PHE A 494 -16.67 -2.75 -30.11
CA PHE A 494 -17.96 -3.23 -30.56
C PHE A 494 -17.99 -4.74 -30.50
N ARG A 495 -19.16 -5.27 -30.13
CA ARG A 495 -19.45 -6.70 -30.16
C ARG A 495 -20.68 -6.94 -31.01
N GLU A 496 -20.71 -8.07 -31.69
CA GLU A 496 -21.89 -8.51 -32.42
C GLU A 496 -22.74 -9.42 -31.52
N VAL A 497 -24.03 -9.12 -31.40
CA VAL A 497 -25.00 -9.94 -30.67
C VAL A 497 -26.16 -10.27 -31.59
N THR A 498 -26.63 -11.51 -31.55
CA THR A 498 -27.83 -11.94 -32.26
C THR A 498 -29.06 -11.43 -31.51
N VAL A 499 -29.86 -10.60 -32.15
CA VAL A 499 -31.10 -10.06 -31.59
C VAL A 499 -32.29 -10.69 -32.30
N HIS A 500 -33.11 -11.40 -31.52
CA HIS A 500 -34.34 -12.05 -31.96
C HIS A 500 -35.50 -11.06 -31.80
N LEU A 501 -36.02 -10.59 -32.93
CA LEU A 501 -37.20 -9.73 -33.01
C LEU A 501 -38.46 -10.61 -33.24
N PRO A 502 -39.68 -10.07 -33.06
CA PRO A 502 -40.90 -10.84 -33.29
C PRO A 502 -41.05 -11.37 -34.72
N ASP A 503 -40.47 -10.69 -35.72
CA ASP A 503 -40.60 -10.98 -37.15
C ASP A 503 -39.30 -11.47 -37.84
N GLU A 504 -38.13 -11.31 -37.20
CA GLU A 504 -36.84 -11.66 -37.79
C GLU A 504 -35.72 -11.85 -36.76
N ILE A 505 -34.57 -12.37 -37.21
CA ILE A 505 -33.35 -12.47 -36.42
C ILE A 505 -32.27 -11.62 -37.09
N VAL A 506 -31.71 -10.66 -36.36
CA VAL A 506 -30.70 -9.73 -36.87
C VAL A 506 -29.43 -9.77 -36.03
N LYS A 507 -28.31 -9.41 -36.64
CA LYS A 507 -27.04 -9.18 -35.93
C LYS A 507 -26.91 -7.70 -35.64
N VAL A 508 -26.72 -7.35 -34.37
CA VAL A 508 -26.56 -5.95 -33.94
C VAL A 508 -25.16 -5.77 -33.38
N SER A 509 -24.44 -4.80 -33.91
CA SER A 509 -23.15 -4.37 -33.37
C SER A 509 -23.39 -3.34 -32.26
N CYS A 510 -23.06 -3.64 -31.01
CA CYS A 510 -23.22 -2.70 -29.90
C CYS A 510 -21.88 -2.49 -29.18
N THR A 511 -21.74 -1.40 -28.43
CA THR A 511 -20.54 -1.18 -27.64
C THR A 511 -20.36 -2.29 -26.59
N ALA A 512 -19.12 -2.65 -26.26
CA ALA A 512 -18.82 -3.59 -25.20
C ALA A 512 -19.42 -3.09 -23.87
N GLY A 513 -20.24 -3.93 -23.24
CA GLY A 513 -20.97 -3.56 -22.04
C GLY A 513 -22.11 -2.55 -22.24
N ALA A 514 -22.64 -2.44 -23.47
CA ALA A 514 -23.87 -1.72 -23.79
C ALA A 514 -25.02 -2.09 -22.84
N LEU A 515 -25.85 -1.10 -22.49
CA LEU A 515 -27.10 -1.32 -21.78
C LEU A 515 -28.18 -1.82 -22.75
N GLY A 516 -29.30 -2.31 -22.18
CA GLY A 516 -30.47 -2.66 -22.97
C GLY A 516 -30.98 -1.48 -23.82
N SER A 517 -30.90 -0.24 -23.32
CA SER A 517 -31.23 0.97 -24.09
C SER A 517 -30.29 1.18 -25.28
N ASP A 518 -28.98 1.04 -25.06
CA ASP A 518 -27.96 1.26 -26.09
C ASP A 518 -28.11 0.24 -27.22
N LEU A 519 -28.50 -1.00 -26.88
CA LEU A 519 -28.80 -2.03 -27.88
C LEU A 519 -30.04 -1.66 -28.72
N LEU A 520 -31.09 -1.12 -28.09
CA LEU A 520 -32.29 -0.68 -28.81
C LEU A 520 -31.99 0.51 -29.73
N ASP A 521 -31.14 1.43 -29.30
CA ASP A 521 -30.66 2.53 -30.13
C ASP A 521 -29.79 2.04 -31.29
N ALA A 522 -28.86 1.10 -31.03
CA ALA A 522 -28.04 0.48 -32.08
C ALA A 522 -28.88 -0.28 -33.10
N LEU A 523 -29.93 -0.99 -32.66
CA LEU A 523 -30.87 -1.67 -33.54
C LEU A 523 -31.61 -0.66 -34.45
N ARG A 524 -32.05 0.47 -33.88
CA ARG A 524 -32.71 1.54 -34.65
C ARG A 524 -31.77 2.16 -35.68
N GLU A 525 -30.51 2.39 -35.32
CA GLU A 525 -29.51 3.00 -36.19
C GLU A 525 -29.07 2.07 -37.33
N GLN A 526 -28.80 0.80 -37.03
CA GLN A 526 -28.23 -0.15 -38.00
C GLN A 526 -29.27 -0.81 -38.90
N HIS A 527 -30.49 -1.02 -38.39
CA HIS A 527 -31.54 -1.74 -39.10
C HIS A 527 -32.77 -0.88 -39.41
N GLY A 528 -32.76 0.42 -39.06
CA GLY A 528 -33.86 1.35 -39.34
C GLY A 528 -35.18 1.02 -38.62
N ARG A 529 -35.17 0.08 -37.68
CA ARG A 529 -36.37 -0.40 -36.97
C ARG A 529 -36.70 0.51 -35.78
N ARG A 530 -37.90 1.09 -35.79
CA ARG A 530 -38.45 1.79 -34.62
C ARG A 530 -39.44 0.86 -33.91
N LEU A 531 -39.00 0.25 -32.82
CA LEU A 531 -39.82 -0.69 -32.06
C LEU A 531 -41.02 0.03 -31.42
N PRO A 532 -42.20 -0.62 -31.37
CA PRO A 532 -43.38 -0.06 -30.69
C PRO A 532 -43.09 0.21 -29.21
N LYS A 533 -43.72 1.26 -28.64
CA LYS A 533 -43.62 1.55 -27.19
C LYS A 533 -43.96 0.30 -26.37
N GLY A 534 -43.13 0.01 -25.36
CA GLY A 534 -43.30 -1.12 -24.44
C GLY A 534 -42.47 -2.36 -24.76
N HIS A 535 -41.70 -2.38 -25.84
CA HIS A 535 -40.70 -3.43 -26.06
C HIS A 535 -39.49 -3.26 -25.14
N ARG A 536 -39.00 -4.38 -24.61
CA ARG A 536 -37.81 -4.44 -23.77
C ARG A 536 -36.89 -5.54 -24.27
N VAL A 537 -35.62 -5.48 -23.86
CA VAL A 537 -34.63 -6.50 -24.16
C VAL A 537 -34.66 -7.57 -23.07
N PHE A 538 -34.69 -8.84 -23.46
CA PHE A 538 -34.71 -10.01 -22.59
C PHE A 538 -33.56 -10.95 -22.95
N ARG A 539 -33.21 -11.83 -22.00
CA ARG A 539 -32.18 -12.85 -22.19
C ARG A 539 -32.72 -14.22 -22.56
N LEU A 540 -34.03 -14.38 -22.53
CA LEU A 540 -34.73 -15.62 -22.85
C LEU A 540 -35.71 -15.36 -24.00
N PRO A 541 -36.10 -16.40 -24.75
CA PRO A 541 -37.22 -16.31 -25.69
C PRO A 541 -38.56 -16.11 -24.95
N PRO A 542 -39.55 -15.44 -25.58
CA PRO A 542 -40.90 -15.26 -25.03
C PRO A 542 -41.56 -16.59 -24.62
N SER A 543 -42.33 -16.59 -23.52
CA SER A 543 -43.12 -17.74 -23.06
C SER A 543 -44.60 -17.44 -23.21
N THR A 544 -45.29 -18.10 -24.14
CA THR A 544 -46.75 -17.96 -24.24
C THR A 544 -47.48 -19.01 -23.39
N GLU A 545 -46.89 -20.19 -23.11
CA GLU A 545 -47.54 -21.30 -22.40
C GLU A 545 -46.54 -22.19 -21.60
N GLY A 546 -45.91 -21.63 -20.57
CA GLY A 546 -45.02 -22.38 -19.66
C GLY A 546 -43.61 -22.66 -20.21
N THR A 547 -42.74 -23.22 -19.36
CA THR A 547 -41.32 -23.45 -19.73
C THR A 547 -41.24 -24.56 -20.79
N THR A 548 -41.01 -24.18 -22.04
CA THR A 548 -40.73 -25.15 -23.13
C THR A 548 -39.33 -25.77 -22.95
N PRO A 549 -39.06 -26.96 -23.52
CA PRO A 549 -37.70 -27.54 -23.52
C PRO A 549 -36.64 -26.61 -24.11
N GLU A 550 -37.03 -25.77 -25.08
CA GLU A 550 -36.18 -24.73 -25.65
C GLU A 550 -35.88 -23.61 -24.65
N GLN A 551 -36.90 -23.15 -23.91
CA GLN A 551 -36.69 -22.19 -22.83
C GLN A 551 -35.81 -22.72 -21.72
N GLU A 552 -35.93 -24.00 -21.35
CA GLU A 552 -35.08 -24.61 -20.34
C GLU A 552 -33.61 -24.67 -20.81
N ARG A 553 -33.39 -25.00 -22.10
CA ARG A 553 -32.05 -24.98 -22.72
C ARG A 553 -31.43 -23.58 -22.69
N TRP A 554 -32.20 -22.55 -23.03
CA TRP A 554 -31.75 -21.16 -22.93
C TRP A 554 -31.51 -20.74 -21.49
N LEU A 555 -32.40 -21.09 -20.57
CA LEU A 555 -32.26 -20.81 -19.15
C LEU A 555 -30.95 -21.38 -18.61
N GLN A 556 -30.61 -22.61 -18.95
CA GLN A 556 -29.34 -23.24 -18.55
C GLN A 556 -28.10 -22.49 -19.08
N LYS A 557 -28.17 -21.96 -20.30
CA LYS A 557 -27.08 -21.17 -20.91
C LYS A 557 -26.96 -19.78 -20.29
N VAL A 558 -28.08 -19.09 -20.17
CA VAL A 558 -28.20 -17.66 -19.80
C VAL A 558 -27.91 -17.42 -18.33
N VAL A 559 -28.24 -18.36 -17.46
CA VAL A 559 -27.90 -18.28 -16.03
C VAL A 559 -26.40 -18.01 -15.84
N ARG A 560 -25.54 -18.65 -16.65
CA ARG A 560 -24.08 -18.43 -16.64
C ARG A 560 -23.63 -17.12 -17.28
N TRP A 561 -24.50 -16.44 -18.03
CA TRP A 561 -24.26 -15.08 -18.51
C TRP A 561 -24.50 -14.06 -17.41
N VAL A 562 -25.52 -14.30 -16.58
CA VAL A 562 -25.89 -13.42 -15.47
C VAL A 562 -24.95 -13.59 -14.28
N SER A 563 -24.52 -14.81 -13.96
CA SER A 563 -23.46 -15.09 -12.97
C SER A 563 -22.56 -16.22 -13.50
N PRO A 564 -21.27 -15.95 -13.79
CA PRO A 564 -20.35 -16.96 -14.32
C PRO A 564 -20.21 -18.21 -13.44
N ILE A 565 -20.45 -18.05 -12.14
CA ILE A 565 -20.32 -19.07 -11.09
C ILE A 565 -21.65 -19.72 -10.71
N ALA A 566 -22.72 -19.43 -11.43
CA ALA A 566 -24.04 -19.96 -11.09
C ALA A 566 -24.07 -21.51 -11.06
N PRO A 567 -24.77 -22.10 -10.07
CA PRO A 567 -24.97 -23.54 -10.01
C PRO A 567 -25.68 -24.10 -11.26
N PRO A 568 -25.60 -25.42 -11.50
CA PRO A 568 -26.40 -26.07 -12.54
C PRO A 568 -27.89 -25.75 -12.38
N LEU A 569 -28.61 -25.57 -13.49
CA LEU A 569 -30.03 -25.20 -13.47
C LEU A 569 -30.89 -26.12 -12.59
N ARG A 570 -30.64 -27.44 -12.64
CA ARG A 570 -31.32 -28.41 -11.77
C ARG A 570 -31.21 -28.04 -10.28
N GLN A 571 -30.05 -27.58 -9.83
CA GLN A 571 -29.83 -27.18 -8.44
C GLN A 571 -30.51 -25.85 -8.10
N LEU A 572 -30.55 -24.91 -9.05
CA LEU A 572 -31.29 -23.65 -8.89
C LEU A 572 -32.81 -23.86 -8.78
N MET A 573 -33.33 -24.90 -9.44
CA MET A 573 -34.75 -25.25 -9.43
C MET A 573 -35.16 -26.09 -8.22
N LEU A 574 -34.20 -26.65 -7.46
CA LEU A 574 -34.48 -27.36 -6.22
C LEU A 574 -34.79 -26.36 -5.09
N GLN A 575 -35.94 -26.52 -4.44
CA GLN A 575 -36.27 -25.77 -3.22
C GLN A 575 -35.47 -26.35 -2.05
N SER A 576 -34.34 -25.71 -1.70
CA SER A 576 -33.59 -26.00 -0.47
C SER A 576 -33.50 -24.75 0.40
N SER A 577 -33.66 -24.92 1.71
CA SER A 577 -33.87 -23.83 2.68
C SER A 577 -32.67 -22.88 2.86
N GLN A 578 -31.45 -23.27 2.49
CA GLN A 578 -30.24 -22.47 2.75
C GLN A 578 -29.94 -21.41 1.68
N ASN A 579 -30.37 -21.59 0.42
CA ASN A 579 -30.00 -20.70 -0.70
C ASN A 579 -31.20 -20.24 -1.55
N GLU A 580 -32.42 -20.46 -1.07
CA GLU A 580 -33.64 -20.27 -1.85
C GLU A 580 -33.80 -18.84 -2.39
N GLU A 581 -33.52 -17.83 -1.56
CA GLU A 581 -33.70 -16.43 -1.95
C GLU A 581 -32.68 -15.98 -3.01
N THR A 582 -31.42 -16.39 -2.88
CA THR A 582 -30.37 -16.11 -3.86
C THR A 582 -30.67 -16.77 -5.21
N HIS A 583 -31.10 -18.03 -5.20
CA HIS A 583 -31.51 -18.74 -6.41
C HIS A 583 -32.72 -18.09 -7.06
N ARG A 584 -33.74 -17.73 -6.27
CA ARG A 584 -34.95 -17.05 -6.73
C ARG A 584 -34.63 -15.70 -7.37
N THR A 585 -33.75 -14.91 -6.73
CA THR A 585 -33.29 -13.62 -7.24
C THR A 585 -32.53 -13.77 -8.57
N LEU A 586 -31.61 -14.74 -8.66
CA LEU A 586 -30.87 -15.01 -9.89
C LEU A 586 -31.80 -15.42 -11.04
N LEU A 587 -32.73 -16.36 -10.79
CA LEU A 587 -33.71 -16.80 -11.79
C LEU A 587 -34.66 -15.68 -12.20
N ALA A 588 -35.11 -14.84 -11.25
CA ALA A 588 -35.93 -13.67 -11.54
C ALA A 588 -35.18 -12.67 -12.44
N ARG A 589 -33.89 -12.41 -12.17
CA ARG A 589 -33.05 -11.54 -13.00
C ARG A 589 -32.82 -12.09 -14.41
N VAL A 590 -32.66 -13.42 -14.53
CA VAL A 590 -32.51 -14.09 -15.83
C VAL A 590 -33.80 -13.98 -16.67
N ARG A 591 -34.96 -14.19 -16.05
CA ARG A 591 -36.27 -14.13 -16.71
C ARG A 591 -36.74 -12.71 -17.01
N GLY A 592 -36.36 -11.76 -16.15
CA GLY A 592 -36.69 -10.36 -16.32
C GLY A 592 -36.00 -9.72 -17.53
N ALA A 593 -36.61 -8.63 -18.01
CA ALA A 593 -35.96 -7.74 -18.97
C ALA A 593 -34.65 -7.19 -18.41
N LEU A 594 -33.71 -6.86 -19.29
CA LEU A 594 -32.49 -6.14 -18.93
C LEU A 594 -32.88 -4.85 -18.20
N GLY A 595 -32.41 -4.74 -16.97
CA GLY A 595 -32.55 -3.55 -16.13
C GLY A 595 -31.58 -2.44 -16.55
N PRO A 596 -31.67 -1.26 -15.91
CA PRO A 596 -30.76 -0.13 -16.16
C PRO A 596 -29.29 -0.45 -15.90
N ASP A 597 -29.02 -1.39 -14.99
CA ASP A 597 -27.66 -1.80 -14.60
C ASP A 597 -27.19 -3.07 -15.32
N ASP A 598 -28.00 -3.62 -16.21
CA ASP A 598 -27.68 -4.86 -16.91
C ASP A 598 -26.95 -4.58 -18.22
N ARG A 599 -25.64 -4.78 -18.19
CA ARG A 599 -24.77 -4.67 -19.36
C ARG A 599 -24.76 -5.96 -20.17
N VAL A 600 -24.65 -5.82 -21.49
CA VAL A 600 -24.40 -6.92 -22.43
C VAL A 600 -22.94 -7.39 -22.29
N GLY A 601 -22.74 -8.39 -21.44
CA GLY A 601 -21.42 -8.93 -21.08
C GLY A 601 -20.85 -9.94 -22.08
N ILE A 602 -19.59 -10.34 -21.86
CA ILE A 602 -18.77 -11.18 -22.77
C ILE A 602 -19.38 -12.52 -23.16
N ARG A 603 -20.28 -13.04 -22.33
CA ARG A 603 -20.95 -14.33 -22.55
C ARG A 603 -22.26 -14.20 -23.32
N THR A 604 -22.76 -12.98 -23.51
CA THR A 604 -24.05 -12.73 -24.15
C THR A 604 -23.92 -12.87 -25.66
N THR A 605 -24.52 -13.93 -26.21
CA THR A 605 -24.51 -14.19 -27.65
C THR A 605 -25.84 -13.88 -28.31
N ASP A 606 -26.94 -13.96 -27.55
CA ASP A 606 -28.31 -13.85 -28.04
C ASP A 606 -29.16 -13.03 -27.08
N LEU A 607 -30.04 -12.17 -27.61
CA LEU A 607 -30.99 -11.38 -26.87
C LEU A 607 -32.33 -11.34 -27.60
N TRP A 608 -33.43 -11.17 -26.88
CA TRP A 608 -34.78 -11.12 -27.43
C TRP A 608 -35.38 -9.75 -27.20
N VAL A 609 -36.15 -9.25 -28.15
CA VAL A 609 -36.91 -8.01 -27.99
C VAL A 609 -38.38 -8.31 -28.15
N SER A 610 -39.13 -8.08 -27.07
CA SER A 610 -40.53 -8.48 -26.94
C SER A 610 -41.26 -7.55 -25.99
N ARG A 611 -42.59 -7.69 -25.89
CA ARG A 611 -43.38 -6.95 -24.88
C ARG A 611 -43.28 -7.64 -23.54
N SER A 612 -43.32 -6.87 -22.45
CA SER A 612 -43.27 -7.45 -21.09
C SER A 612 -44.44 -8.37 -20.73
N SER A 613 -45.54 -8.35 -21.49
CA SER A 613 -46.65 -9.30 -21.31
C SER A 613 -46.39 -10.69 -21.90
N GLU A 614 -45.29 -10.87 -22.63
CA GLU A 614 -44.93 -12.11 -23.36
C GLU A 614 -43.87 -12.93 -22.59
N HIS A 615 -43.54 -12.51 -21.36
CA HIS A 615 -42.54 -13.10 -20.45
C HIS A 615 -43.07 -13.09 -19.01
#